data_AF-A0A4Q4CIH0-F1
#
_entry.id   AF-A0A4Q4CIH0-F1
#
_cell.length_a   1.000
_cell.length_b   1.000
_cell.length_c   1.000
_cell.angle_alpha   90.00
_cell.angle_beta   90.00
_cell.angle_gamma   90.00
#
_symmetry.space_group_name_H-M   'P 1'
#
loop_
_entity.id
_entity.type
_entity.pdbx_description
1 polymer ?
#
loop_
_entity_poly.entity_id
_entity_poly.type
_entity_poly.pdbx_seq_one_letter_code
_entity_poly.pdbx_strand_id
1 'polypeptide(L)'
;MVYLRMLSNRRFMGLTLSGVLPMAGMFAYIAGSPFVFMELLQVAPAHYGLFFGGNAVGIMAVSQLNAWLSTRQPPERVLLFGLLSMAGAGIALVLFAHGGSFLGVVVPLFVYVASIGMVMPVASALAMASQGRTAGSASALIGTLQFTGGALAGGVVGALHDGTAMPMAVVIAVAGTAGLLSRLILVR
;
A
#
# COMPACT_ATOMS: atom_id res chain seq x y z
N MET A 1 9.82 -13.25 -24.45
CA MET A 1 10.72 -12.08 -24.49
C MET A 1 10.11 -10.78 -23.95
N VAL A 2 8.81 -10.50 -24.17
CA VAL A 2 8.15 -9.26 -23.69
C VAL A 2 8.26 -9.06 -22.17
N TYR A 3 7.90 -10.06 -21.36
CA TYR A 3 7.97 -9.97 -19.89
C TYR A 3 9.39 -9.75 -19.35
N LEU A 4 10.39 -10.47 -19.87
CA LEU A 4 11.81 -10.27 -19.50
C LEU A 4 12.29 -8.84 -19.79
N ARG A 5 11.87 -8.28 -20.93
CA ARG A 5 12.20 -6.90 -21.29
C ARG A 5 11.56 -5.88 -20.36
N MET A 6 10.34 -6.14 -19.90
CA MET A 6 9.64 -5.31 -18.90
C MET A 6 10.33 -5.40 -17.53
N LEU A 7 10.67 -6.60 -17.07
CA LEU A 7 11.39 -6.83 -15.81
C LEU A 7 12.78 -6.16 -15.81
N SER A 8 13.42 -6.05 -16.98
CA SER A 8 14.72 -5.38 -17.12
C SER A 8 14.61 -3.85 -17.23
N ASN A 9 13.41 -3.31 -17.46
CA ASN A 9 13.21 -1.87 -17.59
C ASN A 9 13.08 -1.23 -16.20
N ARG A 10 14.14 -0.53 -15.78
CA ARG A 10 14.23 0.09 -14.45
C ARG A 10 13.10 1.09 -14.17
N ARG A 11 12.75 1.95 -15.14
CA ARG A 11 11.68 2.94 -14.94
C ARG A 11 10.32 2.27 -14.79
N PHE A 12 10.03 1.28 -15.63
CA PHE A 12 8.80 0.49 -15.51
C PHE A 12 8.72 -0.24 -14.17
N MET A 13 9.79 -0.94 -13.78
CA MET A 13 9.83 -1.65 -12.51
C MET A 13 9.75 -0.71 -11.30
N GLY A 14 10.40 0.45 -11.35
CA GLY A 14 10.31 1.45 -10.29
C GLY A 14 8.88 1.93 -10.05
N LEU A 15 8.15 2.21 -11.12
CA LEU A 15 6.75 2.63 -11.05
C LEU A 15 5.83 1.47 -10.62
N THR A 16 6.00 0.28 -11.20
CA THR A 16 5.25 -0.93 -10.84
C THR A 16 5.44 -1.30 -9.37
N LEU A 17 6.68 -1.38 -8.89
CA LEU A 17 7.00 -1.72 -7.50
C LEU A 17 6.51 -0.66 -6.52
N SER A 18 6.53 0.62 -6.93
CA SER A 18 5.99 1.70 -6.10
C SER A 18 4.48 1.58 -5.85
N GLY A 19 3.71 0.93 -6.73
CA GLY A 19 2.30 0.64 -6.48
C GLY A 19 2.06 -0.72 -5.83
N VAL A 20 2.81 -1.74 -6.28
CA VAL A 20 2.63 -3.14 -5.85
C VAL A 20 3.05 -3.36 -4.40
N LEU A 21 4.22 -2.85 -3.98
CA LEU A 21 4.73 -3.08 -2.63
C LEU A 21 3.80 -2.48 -1.57
N PRO A 22 3.33 -1.22 -1.69
CA PRO A 22 2.40 -0.69 -0.70
C PRO A 22 1.06 -1.43 -0.67
N MET A 23 0.61 -1.98 -1.81
CA MET A 23 -0.56 -2.86 -1.84
C MET A 23 -0.33 -4.15 -1.05
N ALA A 24 0.89 -4.70 -1.04
CA ALA A 24 1.20 -5.83 -0.16
C ALA A 24 0.96 -5.49 1.32
N GLY A 25 1.23 -4.25 1.74
CA GLY A 25 0.85 -3.74 3.06
C GLY A 25 -0.67 -3.71 3.31
N MET A 26 -1.49 -3.49 2.28
CA MET A 26 -2.95 -3.63 2.41
C MET A 26 -3.37 -5.07 2.72
N PHE A 27 -2.73 -6.06 2.08
CA PHE A 27 -2.98 -7.46 2.39
C PHE A 27 -2.51 -7.84 3.79
N ALA A 28 -1.38 -7.28 4.24
CA ALA A 28 -0.93 -7.40 5.64
C ALA A 28 -1.97 -6.83 6.62
N TYR A 29 -2.55 -5.67 6.32
CA TYR A 29 -3.67 -5.11 7.10
C TYR A 29 -4.89 -6.03 7.09
N ILE A 30 -5.32 -6.54 5.94
CA ILE A 30 -6.48 -7.44 5.85
C ILE A 30 -6.27 -8.71 6.68
N ALA A 31 -5.05 -9.26 6.66
CA ALA A 31 -4.71 -10.47 7.41
C ALA A 31 -4.58 -10.21 8.93
N GLY A 32 -3.93 -9.12 9.34
CA GLY A 32 -3.58 -8.87 10.74
C GLY A 32 -4.59 -8.05 11.53
N SER A 33 -5.38 -7.20 10.87
CA SER A 33 -6.24 -6.23 11.58
C SER A 33 -7.39 -6.84 12.39
N PRO A 34 -8.04 -7.96 12.01
CA PRO A 34 -9.06 -8.57 12.88
C PRO A 34 -8.50 -8.95 14.25
N PHE A 35 -7.32 -9.58 14.29
CA PHE A 35 -6.63 -9.91 15.54
C PHE A 35 -6.29 -8.65 16.34
N VAL A 36 -5.66 -7.64 15.70
CA VAL A 36 -5.25 -6.41 16.39
C VAL A 36 -6.44 -5.65 16.95
N PHE A 37 -7.53 -5.54 16.21
CA PHE A 37 -8.71 -4.80 16.66
C PHE A 37 -9.54 -5.59 17.67
N MET A 38 -9.84 -6.85 17.40
CA MET A 38 -10.76 -7.63 18.24
C MET A 38 -10.07 -8.20 19.49
N GLU A 39 -8.86 -8.74 19.35
CA GLU A 39 -8.17 -9.41 20.45
C GLU A 39 -7.28 -8.47 21.25
N LEU A 40 -6.49 -7.60 20.60
CA LEU A 40 -5.60 -6.69 21.32
C LEU A 40 -6.30 -5.42 21.80
N LEU A 41 -7.05 -4.77 20.92
CA LEU A 41 -7.74 -3.52 21.23
C LEU A 41 -9.15 -3.74 21.81
N GLN A 42 -9.57 -5.00 21.99
CA GLN A 42 -10.86 -5.39 22.58
C GLN A 42 -12.07 -4.73 21.91
N VAL A 43 -11.96 -4.45 20.61
CA VAL A 43 -13.06 -3.90 19.81
C VAL A 43 -14.07 -5.01 19.54
N ALA A 44 -15.32 -4.78 19.93
CA ALA A 44 -16.39 -5.72 19.65
C ALA A 44 -16.51 -6.00 18.14
N PRO A 45 -16.69 -7.27 17.70
CA PRO A 45 -16.74 -7.62 16.28
C PRO A 45 -17.77 -6.82 15.46
N ALA A 46 -18.88 -6.43 16.08
CA ALA A 46 -19.90 -5.58 15.45
C ALA A 46 -19.37 -4.19 15.04
N HIS A 47 -18.39 -3.64 15.76
CA HIS A 47 -17.80 -2.34 15.49
C HIS A 47 -16.60 -2.40 14.55
N TYR A 48 -15.93 -3.55 14.42
CA TYR A 48 -14.81 -3.73 13.47
C TYR A 48 -15.23 -3.37 12.03
N GLY A 49 -16.45 -3.73 11.63
CA GLY A 49 -17.01 -3.37 10.34
C GLY A 49 -17.05 -1.86 10.08
N LEU A 50 -17.19 -1.02 11.13
CA LEU A 50 -17.14 0.44 11.00
C LEU A 50 -15.71 0.94 10.71
N PHE A 51 -14.69 0.35 11.32
CA PHE A 51 -13.29 0.71 11.04
C PHE A 51 -12.89 0.27 9.63
N PHE A 52 -13.24 -0.95 9.25
CA PHE A 52 -12.98 -1.46 7.91
C PHE A 52 -13.75 -0.66 6.84
N GLY A 53 -15.03 -0.36 7.09
CA GLY A 53 -15.85 0.50 6.23
C GLY A 53 -15.35 1.94 6.16
N GLY A 54 -14.87 2.49 7.27
CA GLY A 54 -14.23 3.81 7.33
C GLY A 54 -13.02 3.88 6.41
N ASN A 55 -12.17 2.85 6.41
CA ASN A 55 -11.05 2.75 5.47
C ASN A 55 -11.50 2.77 4.00
N ALA A 56 -12.60 2.08 3.67
CA ALA A 56 -13.16 2.12 2.31
C ALA A 56 -13.64 3.54 1.93
N VAL A 57 -14.30 4.26 2.84
CA VAL A 57 -14.68 5.67 2.63
C VAL A 57 -13.43 6.54 2.47
N GLY A 58 -12.37 6.29 3.23
CA GLY A 58 -11.08 6.96 3.08
C GLY A 58 -10.46 6.75 1.70
N ILE A 59 -10.43 5.51 1.20
CA ILE A 59 -9.98 5.19 -0.16
C ILE A 59 -10.82 5.95 -1.19
N MET A 60 -12.15 5.97 -1.06
CA MET A 60 -13.03 6.72 -1.96
C MET A 60 -12.70 8.21 -1.94
N ALA A 61 -12.61 8.82 -0.76
CA ALA A 61 -12.32 10.25 -0.61
C ALA A 61 -10.96 10.62 -1.23
N VAL A 62 -9.93 9.82 -0.97
CA VAL A 62 -8.59 10.03 -1.55
C VAL A 62 -8.57 9.75 -3.06
N SER A 63 -9.40 8.84 -3.57
CA SER A 63 -9.54 8.61 -5.02
C SER A 63 -10.17 9.81 -5.71
N GLN A 64 -11.18 10.44 -5.09
CA GLN A 64 -11.77 11.68 -5.59
C GLN A 64 -10.76 12.84 -5.55
N LEU A 65 -9.98 12.95 -4.47
CA LEU A 65 -8.88 13.90 -4.37
C LEU A 65 -7.86 13.66 -5.48
N ASN A 66 -7.50 12.41 -5.76
CA ASN A 66 -6.59 12.04 -6.83
C ASN A 66 -7.13 12.44 -8.21
N ALA A 67 -8.42 12.22 -8.49
CA ALA A 67 -9.06 12.65 -9.73
C ALA A 67 -8.97 14.18 -9.92
N TRP A 68 -9.23 14.94 -8.85
CA TRP A 68 -9.07 16.39 -8.87
C TRP A 68 -7.61 16.83 -9.05
N LEU A 69 -6.69 16.24 -8.28
CA LEU A 69 -5.28 16.60 -8.27
C LEU A 69 -4.59 16.27 -9.60
N SER A 70 -5.02 15.22 -10.29
CA SER A 70 -4.54 14.82 -11.61
C SER A 70 -4.79 15.89 -12.69
N THR A 71 -5.73 16.81 -12.47
CA THR A 71 -5.96 17.95 -13.38
C THR A 71 -5.04 19.15 -13.08
N ARG A 72 -4.39 19.18 -11.91
CA ARG A 72 -3.65 20.34 -11.40
C ARG A 72 -2.16 20.09 -11.17
N GLN A 73 -1.75 18.83 -11.01
CA GLN A 73 -0.39 18.45 -10.66
C GLN A 73 0.14 17.35 -11.58
N PRO A 74 1.45 17.32 -11.86
CA PRO A 74 2.08 16.20 -12.55
C PRO A 74 1.87 14.88 -11.79
N PRO A 75 1.52 13.78 -12.47
CA PRO A 75 1.27 12.48 -11.84
C PRO A 75 2.47 11.99 -11.01
N GLU A 76 3.69 12.33 -11.42
CA GLU A 76 4.91 12.00 -10.67
C GLU A 76 4.96 12.62 -9.27
N ARG A 77 4.43 13.85 -9.12
CA ARG A 77 4.36 14.55 -7.82
C ARG A 77 3.25 13.96 -6.96
N VAL A 78 2.09 13.67 -7.56
CA VAL A 78 0.97 13.02 -6.88
C VAL A 78 1.39 11.65 -6.32
N LEU A 79 2.08 10.85 -7.14
CA LEU A 79 2.63 9.56 -6.71
C LEU A 79 3.62 9.72 -5.55
N LEU A 80 4.55 10.68 -5.64
CA LEU A 80 5.54 10.90 -4.58
C LEU A 80 4.86 11.30 -3.26
N PHE A 81 3.86 12.17 -3.31
CA PHE A 81 3.10 12.58 -2.13
C PHE A 81 2.40 11.38 -1.48
N GLY A 82 1.70 10.56 -2.26
CA GLY A 82 1.04 9.36 -1.74
C GLY A 82 2.02 8.32 -1.18
N LEU A 83 3.21 8.17 -1.77
CA LEU A 83 4.23 7.27 -1.23
C LEU A 83 4.84 7.78 0.08
N LEU A 84 5.05 9.09 0.20
CA LEU A 84 5.51 9.71 1.43
C LEU A 84 4.47 9.57 2.55
N SER A 85 3.18 9.76 2.24
CA SER A 85 2.11 9.56 3.23
C SER A 85 2.05 8.11 3.70
N MET A 86 2.14 7.13 2.78
CA MET A 86 2.16 5.70 3.13
C MET A 86 3.39 5.32 3.95
N ALA A 87 4.59 5.76 3.55
CA ALA A 87 5.82 5.47 4.29
C ALA A 87 5.78 6.10 5.70
N GLY A 88 5.37 7.37 5.80
CA GLY A 88 5.22 8.06 7.08
C GLY A 88 4.18 7.40 7.99
N ALA A 89 3.02 7.02 7.44
CA ALA A 89 1.98 6.31 8.18
C ALA A 89 2.44 4.92 8.64
N GLY A 90 3.14 4.17 7.79
CA GLY A 90 3.71 2.87 8.18
C GLY A 90 4.74 2.99 9.30
N ILE A 91 5.64 3.97 9.24
CA ILE A 91 6.62 4.23 10.32
C ILE A 91 5.89 4.63 11.61
N ALA A 92 4.92 5.56 11.53
CA ALA A 92 4.12 5.96 12.67
C ALA A 92 3.40 4.77 13.30
N LEU A 93 2.85 3.86 12.49
CA LEU A 93 2.20 2.65 12.98
C LEU A 93 3.13 1.78 13.83
N VAL A 94 4.37 1.57 13.39
CA VAL A 94 5.38 0.81 14.16
C VAL A 94 5.71 1.51 15.48
N LEU A 95 5.89 2.83 15.45
CA LEU A 95 6.21 3.61 16.65
C LEU A 95 5.10 3.54 17.71
N PHE A 96 3.84 3.59 17.30
CA PHE A 96 2.70 3.58 18.22
C PHE A 96 2.17 2.19 18.56
N ALA A 97 2.50 1.15 17.76
CA ALA A 97 2.12 -0.23 18.04
C ALA A 97 2.71 -0.74 19.36
N HIS A 98 3.88 -0.24 19.78
CA HIS A 98 4.53 -0.65 21.02
C HIS A 98 3.79 -0.17 22.29
N GLY A 99 3.03 0.92 22.18
CA GLY A 99 2.35 1.56 23.32
C GLY A 99 0.91 1.13 23.53
N GLY A 100 0.37 0.24 22.68
CA GLY A 100 -1.05 -0.18 22.75
C GLY A 100 -2.05 0.95 22.52
N SER A 101 -1.61 2.09 21.96
CA SER A 101 -2.49 3.24 21.75
C SER A 101 -3.49 2.95 20.65
N PHE A 102 -4.78 2.91 21.02
CA PHE A 102 -5.87 2.71 20.08
C PHE A 102 -5.80 3.68 18.88
N LEU A 103 -5.73 4.98 19.16
CA LEU A 103 -5.62 6.01 18.13
C LEU A 103 -4.28 5.94 17.38
N GLY A 104 -3.21 5.54 18.07
CA GLY A 104 -1.89 5.35 17.47
C GLY A 104 -1.84 4.20 16.45
N VAL A 105 -2.75 3.24 16.51
CA VAL A 105 -2.90 2.19 15.51
C VAL A 105 -3.89 2.59 14.42
N VAL A 106 -5.06 3.09 14.83
CA VAL A 106 -6.18 3.39 13.92
C VAL A 106 -5.85 4.51 12.93
N VAL A 107 -5.28 5.61 13.40
CA VAL A 107 -5.05 6.80 12.56
C VAL A 107 -3.98 6.53 11.49
N PRO A 108 -2.80 5.97 11.81
CA PRO A 108 -1.81 5.65 10.78
C PRO A 108 -2.28 4.58 9.81
N LEU A 109 -3.00 3.55 10.29
CA LEU A 109 -3.62 2.57 9.39
C LEU A 109 -4.59 3.23 8.42
N PHE A 110 -5.47 4.10 8.91
CA PHE A 110 -6.42 4.82 8.06
C PHE A 110 -5.71 5.64 6.98
N VAL A 111 -4.68 6.40 7.36
CA VAL A 111 -3.91 7.21 6.40
C VAL A 111 -3.20 6.33 5.36
N TYR A 112 -2.60 5.22 5.80
CA TYR A 112 -1.93 4.27 4.90
C TYR A 112 -2.91 3.69 3.89
N VAL A 113 -4.04 3.14 4.37
CA VAL A 113 -5.04 2.46 3.54
C VAL A 113 -5.75 3.46 2.62
N ALA A 114 -6.14 4.63 3.12
CA ALA A 114 -6.76 5.67 2.29
C ALA A 114 -5.83 6.12 1.15
N SER A 115 -4.52 6.23 1.40
CA SER A 115 -3.52 6.63 0.39
C SER A 115 -3.42 5.67 -0.81
N ILE A 116 -3.89 4.42 -0.67
CA ILE A 116 -3.96 3.44 -1.79
C ILE A 116 -4.81 3.99 -2.94
N GLY A 117 -5.90 4.70 -2.63
CA GLY A 117 -6.80 5.32 -3.63
C GLY A 117 -6.10 6.34 -4.54
N MET A 118 -4.93 6.83 -4.13
CA MET A 118 -4.08 7.72 -4.92
C MET A 118 -2.91 6.97 -5.55
N VAL A 119 -2.16 6.18 -4.76
CA VAL A 119 -0.90 5.56 -5.22
C VAL A 119 -1.13 4.52 -6.31
N MET A 120 -2.09 3.61 -6.13
CA MET A 120 -2.31 2.50 -7.06
C MET A 120 -2.67 2.95 -8.49
N PRO A 121 -3.68 3.81 -8.69
CA PRO A 121 -4.04 4.25 -10.05
C PRO A 121 -2.91 5.08 -10.70
N VAL A 122 -2.24 5.96 -9.96
CA VAL A 122 -1.19 6.82 -10.52
C VAL A 122 0.06 6.01 -10.88
N ALA A 123 0.50 5.10 -10.02
CA ALA A 123 1.64 4.22 -10.30
C ALA A 123 1.39 3.34 -11.53
N SER A 124 0.20 2.73 -11.61
CA SER A 124 -0.20 1.88 -12.73
C SER A 124 -0.27 2.66 -14.05
N ALA A 125 -0.87 3.85 -14.02
CA ALA A 125 -0.96 4.71 -15.20
C ALA A 125 0.43 5.12 -15.71
N LEU A 126 1.31 5.58 -14.81
CA LEU A 126 2.69 5.95 -15.15
C LEU A 126 3.49 4.75 -15.70
N ALA A 127 3.34 3.57 -15.11
CA ALA A 127 4.04 2.36 -15.56
C ALA A 127 3.58 1.93 -16.96
N MET A 128 2.27 1.98 -17.23
CA MET A 128 1.71 1.58 -18.52
C MET A 128 1.96 2.61 -19.64
N ALA A 129 2.10 3.89 -19.31
CA ALA A 129 2.34 4.96 -20.28
C ALA A 129 3.57 4.70 -21.17
N SER A 130 4.60 4.03 -20.64
CA SER A 130 5.81 3.71 -21.41
C SER A 130 5.75 2.42 -22.23
N GLN A 131 4.62 1.69 -22.22
CA GLN A 131 4.55 0.32 -22.78
C GLN A 131 3.78 0.20 -24.11
N GLY A 132 3.05 1.24 -24.52
CA GLY A 132 2.38 1.34 -25.83
C GLY A 132 1.63 0.06 -26.21
N ARG A 133 2.05 -0.60 -27.31
CA ARG A 133 1.45 -1.85 -27.84
C ARG A 133 1.48 -3.04 -26.87
N THR A 134 2.26 -2.97 -25.80
CA THR A 134 2.38 -4.04 -24.78
C THR A 134 1.68 -3.71 -23.46
N ALA A 135 0.84 -2.67 -23.42
CA ALA A 135 0.12 -2.25 -22.21
C ALA A 135 -0.71 -3.37 -21.56
N GLY A 136 -1.32 -4.27 -22.36
CA GLY A 136 -2.05 -5.43 -21.84
C GLY A 136 -1.16 -6.38 -21.03
N SER A 137 0.03 -6.72 -21.55
CA SER A 137 1.02 -7.54 -20.83
C SER A 137 1.58 -6.82 -19.59
N ALA A 138 1.73 -5.50 -19.67
CA ALA A 138 2.16 -4.69 -18.53
C ALA A 138 1.15 -4.72 -17.39
N SER A 139 -0.14 -4.55 -17.69
CA SER A 139 -1.23 -4.66 -16.71
C SER A 139 -1.28 -6.05 -16.08
N ALA A 140 -1.17 -7.11 -16.89
CA ALA A 140 -1.11 -8.49 -16.39
C ALA A 140 0.06 -8.69 -15.42
N LEU A 141 1.26 -8.20 -15.77
CA LEU A 141 2.44 -8.28 -14.89
C LEU A 141 2.26 -7.51 -13.59
N ILE A 142 1.73 -6.28 -13.65
CA ILE A 142 1.42 -5.48 -12.45
C ILE A 142 0.47 -6.26 -11.53
N GLY A 143 -0.62 -6.81 -12.08
CA GLY A 143 -1.58 -7.62 -11.32
C GLY A 143 -0.96 -8.87 -10.71
N THR A 144 -0.15 -9.62 -11.48
CA THR A 144 0.57 -10.80 -10.96
C THR A 144 1.46 -10.41 -9.77
N LEU A 145 2.29 -9.37 -9.92
CA LEU A 145 3.17 -8.91 -8.84
C LEU A 145 2.38 -8.42 -7.63
N GLN A 146 1.24 -7.75 -7.85
CA GLN A 146 0.33 -7.28 -6.80
C GLN A 146 -0.20 -8.43 -5.94
N PHE A 147 -0.79 -9.45 -6.57
CA PHE A 147 -1.35 -10.58 -5.84
C PHE A 147 -0.27 -11.49 -5.24
N THR A 148 0.86 -11.70 -5.93
CA THR A 148 1.99 -12.43 -5.36
C THR A 148 2.56 -11.72 -4.14
N GLY A 149 2.79 -10.40 -4.23
CA GLY A 149 3.24 -9.60 -3.10
C GLY A 149 2.24 -9.61 -1.94
N GLY A 150 0.95 -9.50 -2.24
CA GLY A 150 -0.13 -9.59 -1.26
C GLY A 150 -0.18 -10.94 -0.54
N ALA A 151 -0.09 -12.05 -1.28
CA ALA A 151 -0.06 -13.39 -0.73
C ALA A 151 1.15 -13.61 0.19
N LEU A 152 2.33 -13.15 -0.24
CA LEU A 152 3.55 -13.22 0.58
C LEU A 152 3.41 -12.38 1.84
N ALA A 153 2.93 -11.14 1.74
CA ALA A 153 2.76 -10.26 2.90
C ALA A 153 1.75 -10.82 3.90
N GLY A 154 0.59 -11.31 3.44
CA GLY A 154 -0.39 -11.98 4.29
C GLY A 154 0.18 -13.24 4.96
N GLY A 155 0.91 -14.06 4.20
CA GLY A 155 1.59 -15.24 4.72
C GLY A 155 2.65 -14.90 5.78
N VAL A 156 3.44 -13.84 5.56
CA VAL A 156 4.45 -13.36 6.52
C VAL A 156 3.79 -12.86 7.80
N VAL A 157 2.69 -12.09 7.72
CA VAL A 157 1.96 -11.64 8.91
C VAL A 157 1.40 -12.83 9.70
N GLY A 158 0.85 -13.83 9.02
CA GLY A 158 0.36 -15.05 9.68
C GLY A 158 1.48 -15.87 10.31
N ALA A 159 2.62 -16.01 9.64
CA ALA A 159 3.76 -16.78 10.14
C ALA A 159 4.53 -16.09 11.27
N LEU A 160 4.62 -14.77 11.25
CA LEU A 160 5.27 -13.96 12.30
C LEU A 160 4.32 -13.57 13.43
N HIS A 161 3.12 -14.14 13.46
CA HIS A 161 2.14 -13.83 14.48
C HIS A 161 2.67 -14.17 15.88
N ASP A 162 2.88 -13.15 16.70
CA ASP A 162 3.49 -13.24 18.04
C ASP A 162 2.53 -12.80 19.15
N GLY A 163 1.25 -12.64 18.83
CA GLY A 163 0.25 -12.10 19.75
C GLY A 163 0.27 -10.58 19.89
N THR A 164 1.08 -9.86 19.12
CA THR A 164 1.17 -8.38 19.15
C THR A 164 0.73 -7.73 17.83
N ALA A 165 0.63 -6.39 17.82
CA ALA A 165 0.38 -5.63 16.60
C ALA A 165 1.64 -5.41 15.74
N MET A 166 2.83 -5.77 16.25
CA MET A 166 4.11 -5.47 15.61
C MET A 166 4.32 -6.17 14.27
N PRO A 167 4.02 -7.48 14.10
CA PRO A 167 4.22 -8.15 12.81
C PRO A 167 3.48 -7.46 11.67
N MET A 168 2.21 -7.10 11.89
CA MET A 168 1.41 -6.34 10.93
C MET A 168 2.01 -4.96 10.68
N ALA A 169 2.33 -4.21 11.73
CA ALA A 169 2.87 -2.86 11.63
C ALA A 169 4.19 -2.82 10.84
N VAL A 170 5.10 -3.75 11.12
CA VAL A 170 6.40 -3.85 10.45
C VAL A 170 6.23 -4.20 8.98
N VAL A 171 5.37 -5.16 8.64
CA VAL A 171 5.14 -5.52 7.23
C VAL A 171 4.56 -4.33 6.45
N ILE A 172 3.61 -3.60 7.04
CA ILE A 172 3.04 -2.37 6.44
C ILE A 172 4.11 -1.29 6.25
N ALA A 173 4.93 -1.05 7.27
CA ALA A 173 6.00 -0.06 7.22
C ALA A 173 7.04 -0.39 6.14
N VAL A 174 7.50 -1.65 6.10
CA VAL A 174 8.45 -2.13 5.09
C VAL A 174 7.85 -2.03 3.70
N ALA A 175 6.59 -2.44 3.51
CA ALA A 175 5.88 -2.34 2.23
C ALA A 175 5.80 -0.90 1.71
N GLY A 176 5.35 0.04 2.56
CA GLY A 176 5.22 1.46 2.21
C GLY A 176 6.57 2.12 1.89
N THR A 177 7.57 1.91 2.75
CA THR A 177 8.92 2.44 2.58
C THR A 177 9.63 1.84 1.36
N ALA A 178 9.50 0.54 1.12
CA ALA A 178 10.07 -0.11 -0.05
C ALA A 178 9.41 0.38 -1.35
N GLY A 179 8.12 0.70 -1.35
CA GLY A 179 7.45 1.37 -2.47
C GLY A 179 8.03 2.75 -2.78
N LEU A 180 8.25 3.57 -1.74
CA LEU A 180 8.90 4.88 -1.88
C LEU A 180 10.34 4.76 -2.40
N LEU A 181 11.13 3.87 -1.81
CA LEU A 181 12.52 3.64 -2.22
C LEU A 181 12.62 3.10 -3.65
N SER A 182 11.72 2.20 -4.05
CA SER A 182 11.66 1.69 -5.42
C SER A 182 11.48 2.81 -6.42
N ARG A 183 10.59 3.76 -6.11
CA ARG A 183 10.41 4.95 -6.93
C ARG A 183 11.69 5.80 -7.00
N LEU A 184 12.28 6.14 -5.84
CA LEU A 184 13.43 7.06 -5.77
C LEU A 184 14.72 6.48 -6.40
N ILE A 185 14.91 5.16 -6.31
CA ILE A 185 16.13 4.50 -6.78
C ILE A 185 16.05 4.13 -8.26
N LEU A 186 14.88 3.68 -8.72
CA LEU A 186 14.71 3.11 -10.07
C LEU A 186 14.15 4.11 -11.09
N VAL A 187 13.44 5.14 -10.64
CA VAL A 187 12.95 6.23 -11.50
C VAL A 187 13.88 7.43 -11.33
N ARG A 188 15.00 7.41 -12.06
CA ARG A 188 15.88 8.57 -12.25
C ARG A 188 15.64 9.20 -13.61
#